data_AF-A0A9J6N3B4-F1
#
_entry.id   AF-A0A9J6N3B4-F1
#
_cell.length_a   1.000
_cell.length_b   1.000
_cell.length_c   1.000
_cell.angle_alpha   90.00
_cell.angle_beta   90.00
_cell.angle_gamma   90.00
#
_symmetry.space_group_name_H-M   'P 1'
#
loop_
_entity.id
_entity.type
_entity.pdbx_description
1 polymer ?
#
loop_
_entity_poly.entity_id
_entity_poly.type
_entity_poly.pdbx_seq_one_letter_code
_entity_poly.pdbx_strand_id
1 'polypeptide(L)' 'TVLFFGGWMAPFGFLDFIPGAVWFALKFCAILFLYLWFRSTFPRMRADKLMEFAWKILMPVALANIMLTAIIKSLFF' A
#
# COMPACT_ATOMS: atom_id res chain seq x y z
N THR A 1 -3.68 -4.42 3.83
CA THR A 1 -5.10 -4.12 3.56
C THR A 1 -5.69 -3.12 4.55
N VAL A 2 -5.41 -3.20 5.86
CA VAL A 2 -6.03 -2.33 6.87
C VAL A 2 -5.66 -0.84 6.72
N LEU A 3 -4.37 -0.50 6.76
CA LEU A 3 -3.91 0.90 6.78
C LEU A 3 -4.17 1.66 5.47
N PHE A 4 -3.99 1.00 4.32
CA PHE A 4 -4.04 1.67 3.01
C PHE A 4 -5.31 1.41 2.20
N PHE A 5 -5.98 0.27 2.40
CA PHE A 5 -7.12 -0.17 1.58
C PHE A 5 -8.46 -0.20 2.37
N GLY A 6 -8.53 0.52 3.51
CA GLY A 6 -9.75 0.65 4.31
C GLY A 6 -10.19 -0.63 5.02
N GLY A 7 -9.33 -1.66 5.13
CA GLY A 7 -9.57 -2.88 5.90
C GLY A 7 -10.87 -3.60 5.55
N TRP A 8 -11.84 -3.53 6.47
CA TRP A 8 -13.13 -4.22 6.45
C TRP A 8 -14.21 -3.50 5.65
N MET A 9 -13.96 -2.26 5.23
CA MET A 9 -14.96 -1.44 4.53
C MET A 9 -15.17 -1.93 3.10
N ALA A 10 -16.44 -2.03 2.69
CA ALA A 10 -16.82 -2.28 1.31
C ALA A 10 -16.32 -1.11 0.43
N PRO A 11 -15.76 -1.39 -0.75
CA PRO A 11 -15.25 -0.34 -1.65
C PRO A 11 -16.37 0.55 -2.21
N PHE A 12 -17.61 0.05 -2.24
CA PHE A 12 -18.79 0.80 -2.66
C PHE A 12 -19.96 0.57 -1.71
N GLY A 13 -20.69 1.64 -1.37
CA GLY A 13 -21.78 1.59 -0.38
C GLY A 13 -22.97 0.68 -0.74
N PHE A 14 -23.10 0.27 -2.01
CA PHE A 14 -24.14 -0.68 -2.43
C PHE A 14 -23.75 -2.15 -2.18
N LEU A 15 -22.50 -2.44 -1.77
CA LEU A 15 -21.98 -3.79 -1.50
C LEU A 15 -21.92 -4.14 0.00
N ASP A 16 -22.53 -3.31 0.84
CA ASP A 16 -22.53 -3.48 2.31
C ASP A 16 -23.34 -4.68 2.81
N PHE A 17 -24.10 -5.33 1.91
CA PHE A 17 -24.78 -6.60 2.20
C PHE A 17 -23.81 -7.77 2.44
N ILE A 18 -22.57 -7.68 1.92
CA ILE A 18 -21.56 -8.73 2.07
C ILE A 18 -20.77 -8.49 3.36
N PRO A 19 -20.57 -9.51 4.23
CA PRO A 19 -19.78 -9.36 5.45
C PRO A 19 -18.39 -8.79 5.17
N GLY A 20 -17.97 -7.78 5.95
CA GLY A 20 -16.66 -7.13 5.79
C GLY A 20 -15.47 -8.10 5.84
N ALA A 21 -15.63 -9.28 6.46
CA ALA A 21 -14.64 -10.35 6.45
C ALA A 21 -14.31 -10.85 5.04
N VAL A 22 -15.30 -10.95 4.17
CA VAL A 22 -15.13 -11.39 2.78
C VAL A 22 -14.33 -10.34 2.00
N TRP A 23 -14.63 -9.06 2.21
CA TRP A 23 -13.90 -7.95 1.59
C TRP A 23 -12.44 -7.88 2.05
N PHE A 24 -12.21 -8.09 3.34
CA PHE A 24 -10.87 -8.17 3.88
C PHE A 24 -10.10 -9.34 3.27
N ALA A 25 -10.71 -10.54 3.23
CA ALA A 25 -10.10 -11.75 2.68
C ALA A 25 -9.78 -11.57 1.19
N LEU A 26 -10.68 -10.99 0.40
CA LEU A 26 -10.46 -10.75 -1.03
C LEU A 26 -9.29 -9.79 -1.28
N LYS A 27 -9.27 -8.63 -0.59
CA LYS A 27 -8.16 -7.67 -0.68
C LYS A 27 -6.84 -8.31 -0.22
N PHE A 28 -6.88 -9.18 0.79
CA PHE A 28 -5.72 -9.88 1.30
C PHE A 28 -5.19 -10.90 0.29
N CYS A 29 -6.05 -11.74 -0.27
CA CYS A 29 -5.72 -12.69 -1.33
C CYS A 29 -5.12 -11.97 -2.55
N ALA A 30 -5.65 -10.81 -2.95
CA ALA A 30 -5.09 -10.02 -4.04
C ALA A 30 -3.66 -9.55 -3.74
N ILE A 31 -3.39 -9.03 -2.54
CA ILE A 31 -2.03 -8.60 -2.14
C ILE A 31 -1.08 -9.79 -2.05
N LEU A 32 -1.53 -10.93 -1.52
CA LEU A 32 -0.74 -12.15 -1.47
C LEU A 32 -0.40 -12.67 -2.88
N PHE A 33 -1.37 -12.67 -3.78
CA PHE A 33 -1.16 -13.05 -5.18
C PHE A 33 -0.12 -12.14 -5.82
N LEU A 34 -0.21 -10.82 -5.63
CA LEU A 34 0.81 -9.88 -6.08
C LEU A 34 2.17 -10.23 -5.47
N TYR A 35 2.27 -10.44 -4.16
CA TYR A 35 3.54 -10.78 -3.52
C TYR A 35 4.18 -12.06 -4.11
N LEU A 36 3.39 -13.11 -4.33
CA LEU A 36 3.86 -14.35 -4.95
C LEU A 36 4.28 -14.14 -6.42
N TRP A 37 3.53 -13.34 -7.16
CA TRP A 37 3.86 -13.00 -8.54
C TRP A 37 5.15 -12.17 -8.63
N PHE A 38 5.33 -11.18 -7.76
CA PHE A 38 6.57 -10.41 -7.64
C PHE A 38 7.75 -11.32 -7.27
N ARG A 39 7.57 -12.25 -6.32
CA ARG A 39 8.61 -13.24 -5.99
C ARG A 39 9.01 -14.10 -7.19
N SER A 40 8.06 -14.47 -8.04
CA SER A 40 8.33 -15.27 -9.24
C SER A 40 8.96 -14.48 -10.38
N THR A 41 8.69 -13.19 -10.49
CA THR A 41 9.09 -12.37 -11.65
C THR A 41 10.44 -11.69 -11.44
N PHE A 42 10.79 -11.32 -10.20
CA PHE A 42 12.00 -10.55 -9.94
C PHE A 42 13.23 -11.46 -9.77
N PRO A 43 14.28 -11.29 -10.58
CA PRO A 43 15.56 -11.96 -10.37
C PRO A 43 16.20 -11.45 -9.06
N ARG A 44 16.98 -12.31 -8.38
CA ARG A 44 17.59 -11.99 -7.07
C ARG A 44 18.43 -10.70 -7.15
N MET A 45 17.94 -9.63 -6.53
CA MET A 45 18.66 -8.37 -6.40
C MET A 45 19.65 -8.43 -5.24
N ARG A 46 20.81 -7.77 -5.40
CA ARG A 46 21.81 -7.68 -4.32
C ARG A 46 21.29 -6.79 -3.19
N ALA A 47 21.53 -7.19 -1.94
CA ALA A 47 21.11 -6.44 -0.76
C ALA A 47 21.62 -4.99 -0.77
N ASP A 48 22.85 -4.77 -1.24
CA ASP A 48 23.43 -3.42 -1.35
C ASP A 48 22.63 -2.49 -2.27
N LYS A 49 22.09 -3.03 -3.36
CA LYS A 49 21.28 -2.26 -4.33
C LYS A 49 19.87 -2.01 -3.80
N LEU A 50 19.33 -2.92 -3.01
CA LEU A 50 18.08 -2.70 -2.29
C LEU A 50 18.23 -1.59 -1.25
N MET A 51 19.34 -1.58 -0.50
CA MET A 51 19.62 -0.54 0.49
C MET A 51 19.84 0.82 -0.17
N GLU A 52 20.57 0.85 -1.28
CA GLU A 52 20.74 2.07 -2.07
C GLU A 52 19.39 2.64 -2.53
N PHE A 53 18.48 1.80 -3.02
CA PHE A 53 17.13 2.20 -3.43
C PHE A 53 16.29 2.69 -2.24
N ALA A 54 16.31 1.97 -1.12
CA ALA A 54 15.58 2.34 0.09
C ALA A 54 16.01 3.72 0.63
N TRP A 55 17.32 3.96 0.70
CA TRP A 55 17.84 5.19 1.29
C TRP A 55 17.89 6.37 0.33
N LYS A 56 18.22 6.16 -0.96
CA LYS A 56 18.34 7.27 -1.91
C LYS A 56 17.01 7.67 -2.55
N ILE A 57 16.04 6.76 -2.64
CA ILE A 57 14.78 7.02 -3.35
C ILE A 57 13.59 6.97 -2.41
N LEU A 58 13.38 5.87 -1.68
CA LEU A 58 12.18 5.72 -0.84
C LEU A 58 12.12 6.72 0.33
N MET A 59 13.24 6.94 1.02
CA MET A 59 13.30 7.89 2.14
C MET A 59 12.95 9.34 1.75
N PRO A 60 13.59 9.96 0.73
CA PRO A 60 13.23 11.32 0.35
C PRO A 60 11.79 11.43 -0.17
N VAL A 61 11.29 10.41 -0.88
CA VAL A 61 9.88 10.38 -1.35
C VAL A 61 8.91 10.31 -0.17
N ALA A 62 9.19 9.50 0.85
CA ALA A 62 8.35 9.41 2.04
C ALA A 62 8.29 10.75 2.80
N LEU A 63 9.44 11.44 2.95
CA LEU A 63 9.50 12.77 3.57
C LEU A 63 8.73 13.81 2.75
N ALA A 64 8.89 13.80 1.43
CA ALA A 64 8.14 14.69 0.53
C ALA A 64 6.62 14.46 0.64
N ASN A 65 6.18 13.22 0.74
CA ASN A 65 4.76 12.88 0.90
C ASN A 65 4.19 13.38 2.23
N ILE A 66 4.95 13.29 3.33
CA ILE A 66 4.54 13.82 4.63
C ILE A 66 4.43 15.35 4.59
N MET A 67 5.44 16.05 4.03
CA MET A 67 5.38 17.51 3.87
C MET A 67 4.19 17.94 3.01
N LEU A 68 3.97 17.27 1.87
CA LEU A 68 2.84 17.56 0.99
C LEU A 68 1.50 17.38 1.72
N THR A 69 1.34 16.28 2.45
CA THR A 69 0.12 16.02 3.24
C THR A 69 -0.09 17.09 4.32
N ALA A 70 0.98 17.55 4.97
CA ALA A 70 0.90 18.62 5.96
C ALA A 70 0.46 19.95 5.34
N ILE A 71 1.04 20.31 4.18
CA ILE A 71 0.67 21.53 3.44
C ILE A 71 -0.80 21.48 3.02
N ILE A 72 -1.23 20.40 2.39
CA ILE A 72 -2.63 20.22 1.96
C ILE A 72 -3.57 20.36 3.16
N LYS A 73 -3.26 19.69 4.28
CA LYS A 73 -4.10 19.79 5.49
C LYS A 73 -4.16 21.22 6.05
N SER A 74 -3.07 21.98 5.98
CA SER A 74 -3.03 23.37 6.45
C SER A 74 -3.72 24.39 5.55
N LEU A 75 -3.93 24.05 4.27
CA LEU A 75 -4.50 24.97 3.27
C LEU A 75 -6.01 24.76 3.11
N PHE A 76 -6.49 23.54 3.33
CA PHE A 76 -7.92 23.17 3.28
C PHE A 76 -8.61 23.20 4.66
N PHE A 77 -7.90 23.56 5.73
CA PHE A 77 -8.44 23.83 7.07
C PHE A 77 -8.26 25.31 7.39
#